data_AF-A0A5Q4DCM7-F1
#
_entry.id   AF-A0A5Q4DCM7-F1
#
_cell.length_a   1.000
_cell.length_b   1.000
_cell.length_c   1.000
_cell.angle_alpha   90.00
_cell.angle_beta   90.00
_cell.angle_gamma   90.00
#
_symmetry.space_group_name_H-M   'P 1'
#
loop_
_entity.id
_entity.type
_entity.pdbx_description
1 polymer ?
#
loop_
_entity_poly.entity_id
_entity_poly.type
_entity_poly.pdbx_seq_one_letter_code
_entity_poly.pdbx_strand_id
1 'polypeptide(L)'
;MRWRDKLMMSFLIWVCVFPGVLLITYLFRWAGLDLDLWLEILVSTALTVPLITVVAAPQVEKLIAASRNETLEELKMDQAAEAREAE
;
A
#
# COMPACT_ATOMS: atom_id res chain seq x y z
N MET A 1 15.89 -4.48 -7.44
CA MET A 1 14.78 -5.42 -7.21
C MET A 1 14.52 -6.20 -8.49
N ARG A 2 14.30 -7.53 -8.41
CA ARG A 2 13.85 -8.27 -9.59
C ARG A 2 12.43 -7.82 -9.93
N TRP A 3 12.09 -7.85 -11.22
CA TRP A 3 10.78 -7.41 -11.69
C TRP A 3 9.61 -8.17 -11.04
N ARG A 4 9.87 -9.42 -10.63
CA ARG A 4 8.95 -10.27 -9.87
C ARG A 4 8.62 -9.71 -8.48
N ASP A 5 9.61 -9.11 -7.81
CA ASP A 5 9.44 -8.54 -6.48
C ASP A 5 8.60 -7.27 -6.55
N LYS A 6 8.84 -6.43 -7.56
CA LYS A 6 8.01 -5.24 -7.83
C LYS A 6 6.55 -5.62 -8.10
N LEU A 7 6.30 -6.67 -8.89
CA LEU A 7 4.95 -7.17 -9.15
C LEU A 7 4.29 -7.73 -7.88
N MET A 8 5.04 -8.51 -7.09
CA MET A 8 4.52 -9.07 -5.85
C MET A 8 4.21 -7.97 -4.83
N MET A 9 5.07 -6.95 -4.73
CA MET A 9 4.86 -5.78 -3.89
C MET A 9 3.60 -5.01 -4.30
N SER A 10 3.45 -4.69 -5.59
CA SER A 10 2.25 -4.03 -6.12
C SER A 10 0.98 -4.87 -5.90
N PHE A 11 1.05 -6.18 -6.10
CA PHE A 11 -0.10 -7.07 -5.90
C PHE A 11 -0.50 -7.13 -4.42
N LEU A 12 0.46 -7.24 -3.50
CA LEU A 12 0.18 -7.25 -2.07
C LEU A 12 -0.38 -5.91 -1.58
N ILE A 13 0.17 -4.79 -2.05
CA ILE A 13 -0.39 -3.46 -1.76
C ILE A 13 -1.83 -3.40 -2.27
N TRP A 14 -2.08 -3.86 -3.50
CA TRP A 14 -3.43 -3.88 -4.07
C TRP A 14 -4.41 -4.71 -3.22
N VAL A 15 -4.02 -5.91 -2.79
CA VAL A 15 -4.84 -6.76 -1.90
C VAL A 15 -5.10 -6.12 -0.54
N CYS A 16 -4.18 -5.31 -0.01
CA CYS A 16 -4.42 -4.55 1.23
C CYS A 16 -5.32 -3.32 1.02
N VAL A 17 -5.18 -2.61 -0.10
CA VAL A 17 -5.86 -1.34 -0.36
C VAL A 17 -7.28 -1.55 -0.87
N PHE A 18 -7.47 -2.49 -1.80
CA PHE A 18 -8.76 -2.78 -2.42
C PHE A 18 -9.88 -3.02 -1.41
N PRO A 19 -9.75 -3.89 -0.38
CA PRO A 19 -10.79 -4.08 0.63
C PRO A 19 -11.01 -2.84 1.50
N GLY A 20 -9.98 -2.01 1.73
CA GLY A 20 -10.10 -0.75 2.45
C GLY A 20 -10.96 0.27 1.69
N VAL A 21 -10.67 0.46 0.40
CA VAL A 21 -11.48 1.31 -0.50
C VAL A 21 -12.92 0.79 -0.54
N LEU A 22 -13.11 -0.52 -0.74
CA LEU A 22 -14.43 -1.14 -0.81
C LEU A 22 -15.25 -0.93 0.46
N LEU A 23 -14.62 -1.10 1.63
CA LEU A 23 -15.27 -0.85 2.92
C LEU A 23 -15.73 0.59 3.04
N ILE A 24 -14.87 1.56 2.68
CA ILE A 24 -15.20 2.99 2.75
C ILE A 24 -16.36 3.31 1.81
N THR A 25 -16.30 2.89 0.55
CA THR A 25 -17.38 3.11 -0.44
C THR A 25 -18.70 2.48 0.03
N TYR A 26 -18.65 1.27 0.60
CA TYR A 26 -19.85 0.62 1.11
C TYR A 26 -20.39 1.31 2.37
N LEU A 27 -19.50 1.84 3.22
CA LEU A 27 -19.87 2.60 4.41
C LEU A 27 -20.61 3.89 4.05
N PHE A 28 -20.12 4.63 3.05
CA PHE A 28 -20.79 5.83 2.55
C PHE A 28 -22.16 5.51 1.94
N ARG A 29 -22.23 4.45 1.13
CA ARG A 29 -23.50 4.00 0.54
C ARG A 29 -24.50 3.53 1.61
N TRP A 30 -24.04 2.85 2.65
CA TRP A 30 -24.89 2.41 3.76
C TRP A 30 -25.34 3.57 4.64
N ALA A 31 -24.50 4.59 4.82
CA ALA A 31 -24.84 5.82 5.55
C ALA A 31 -25.87 6.71 4.81
N GLY A 32 -26.23 6.39 3.57
CA GLY A 32 -27.19 7.17 2.78
C GLY A 32 -26.70 8.59 2.48
N LEU A 33 -25.40 8.83 2.59
CA LEU A 33 -24.79 10.11 2.28
C LEU A 33 -24.57 10.16 0.77
N ASP A 34 -25.46 10.86 0.06
CA ASP A 34 -25.24 11.31 -1.32
C ASP A 34 -24.16 12.41 -1.31
N LEU A 35 -22.93 12.01 -0.99
CA LEU A 35 -21.79 12.90 -1.09
C LEU A 35 -21.52 13.17 -2.56
N ASP A 36 -21.29 14.44 -2.86
CA ASP A 36 -20.77 14.84 -4.16
C ASP A 36 -19.47 14.07 -4.44
N LEU A 37 -19.25 13.64 -5.68
CA LEU A 37 -18.21 12.67 -6.06
C LEU A 37 -16.81 13.11 -5.60
N TRP A 38 -16.56 14.42 -5.60
CA TRP A 38 -15.28 14.98 -5.15
C TRP A 38 -15.02 14.77 -3.65
N LEU A 39 -16.06 14.79 -2.82
CA LEU A 39 -16.00 14.58 -1.38
C LEU A 39 -15.75 13.11 -1.06
N GLU A 40 -16.42 12.21 -1.77
CA GLU A 40 -16.18 10.77 -1.65
C GLU A 40 -14.73 10.42 -2.00
N ILE A 41 -14.22 10.96 -3.11
CA ILE A 41 -12.81 10.77 -3.52
C ILE A 41 -11.86 11.35 -2.47
N LEU A 42 -12.14 12.55 -1.95
CA LEU A 42 -11.29 13.20 -0.95
C LEU A 42 -11.22 12.39 0.35
N VAL A 43 -12.36 11.90 0.86
CA VAL A 43 -12.35 11.08 2.08
C VAL A 43 -11.74 9.71 1.82
N SER A 44 -12.05 9.09 0.67
CA SER A 44 -11.46 7.80 0.29
C SER A 44 -9.94 7.90 0.20
N THR A 45 -9.40 8.91 -0.48
CA THR A 45 -7.96 9.15 -0.58
C THR A 45 -7.34 9.54 0.77
N ALA A 46 -7.99 10.40 1.55
CA ALA A 46 -7.52 10.79 2.89
C ALA A 46 -7.44 9.60 3.86
N LEU A 47 -8.26 8.57 3.71
CA LEU A 47 -8.22 7.36 4.51
C LEU A 47 -7.29 6.29 3.93
N THR A 48 -7.23 6.15 2.60
CA THR A 48 -6.41 5.12 1.94
C THR A 48 -4.92 5.45 1.95
N VAL A 49 -4.52 6.71 1.81
CA VAL A 49 -3.10 7.10 1.89
C VAL A 49 -2.45 6.73 3.24
N PRO A 50 -3.01 7.09 4.41
CA PRO A 50 -2.46 6.66 5.69
C PRO A 50 -2.55 5.14 5.89
N LEU A 51 -3.61 4.49 5.41
CA LEU A 51 -3.71 3.03 5.42
C LEU A 51 -2.55 2.38 4.63
N ILE A 52 -2.25 2.91 3.45
CA ILE A 52 -1.16 2.43 2.60
C ILE A 52 0.19 2.61 3.31
N THR A 53 0.45 3.83 3.79
CA THR A 53 1.76 4.20 4.32
C THR A 53 2.06 3.56 5.67
N VAL A 54 1.06 3.45 6.55
CA VAL A 54 1.26 2.95 7.93
C VAL A 54 1.01 1.44 8.05
N VAL A 55 0.14 0.87 7.21
CA VAL A 55 -0.24 -0.55 7.33
C VAL A 55 0.27 -1.36 6.15
N ALA A 56 -0.10 -0.99 4.92
CA ALA A 56 0.22 -1.82 3.76
C ALA A 56 1.75 -1.88 3.53
N ALA A 57 2.43 -0.74 3.40
CA ALA A 57 3.86 -0.69 3.14
C ALA A 57 4.70 -1.54 4.13
N PRO A 58 4.57 -1.40 5.47
CA PRO A 58 5.35 -2.20 6.40
C PRO A 58 4.95 -3.68 6.44
N GLN A 59 3.68 -4.02 6.20
CA GLN A 59 3.24 -5.42 6.09
C GLN A 59 3.89 -6.10 4.87
N VAL A 60 3.95 -5.39 3.74
CA VAL A 60 4.54 -5.89 2.50
C VAL A 60 6.06 -6.01 2.62
N GLU A 61 6.73 -5.01 3.22
CA GLU A 61 8.17 -5.09 3.51
C GLU A 61 8.50 -6.31 4.39
N LYS A 62 7.72 -6.56 5.44
CA LYS A 62 7.88 -7.74 6.31
C LYS A 62 7.69 -9.05 5.55
N LEU A 63 6.70 -9.11 4.67
CA LEU A 63 6.40 -10.32 3.92
C LEU A 63 7.50 -10.63 2.89
N ILE A 64 8.03 -9.60 2.23
CA ILE A 64 9.16 -9.72 1.31
C ILE A 64 10.41 -10.16 2.07
N ALA A 65 10.71 -9.54 3.22
CA ALA A 65 11.83 -9.93 4.09
C ALA A 65 11.76 -11.41 4.49
N ALA A 66 10.57 -11.84 4.95
CA ALA A 66 10.32 -13.24 5.28
C ALA A 66 10.49 -14.18 4.08
N SER A 67 10.09 -13.76 2.88
CA SER A 67 10.26 -14.56 1.66
C SER A 67 11.72 -14.70 1.20
N ARG A 68 12.60 -13.77 1.59
CA ARG A 68 14.02 -13.77 1.23
C ARG A 68 14.95 -14.30 2.34
N ASN A 69 14.42 -14.63 3.53
CA ASN A 69 15.21 -14.89 4.74
C ASN A 69 16.18 -13.75 5.10
N GLU A 70 15.85 -12.53 4.67
CA GLU A 70 16.65 -11.33 4.93
C GLU A 70 16.00 -10.49 6.02
N THR A 71 16.79 -9.68 6.72
CA THR A 71 16.26 -8.74 7.71
C THR A 71 15.67 -7.50 7.03
N LEU A 72 14.71 -6.83 7.68
CA LEU A 72 14.14 -5.57 7.18
C LEU A 72 15.20 -4.49 6.93
N GLU A 73 16.30 -4.51 7.69
CA GLU A 73 17.41 -3.57 7.53
C GLU A 73 18.19 -3.82 6.24
N GLU A 74 18.51 -5.07 5.91
CA GLU A 74 19.19 -5.42 4.66
C GLU A 74 18.36 -5.01 3.43
N LEU A 75 17.04 -5.23 3.47
CA LEU A 75 16.13 -4.79 2.40
C LEU A 75 16.10 -3.27 2.22
N LYS A 76 16.16 -2.50 3.31
CA LYS A 76 16.19 -1.03 3.25
C LYS A 76 17.54 -0.51 2.76
N MET A 77 18.63 -1.19 3.12
CA MET A 77 19.97 -0.86 2.62
C MET A 77 20.08 -1.14 1.12
N ASP A 78 19.57 -2.26 0.63
CA ASP A 78 19.51 -2.58 -0.82
C ASP A 78 18.66 -1.54 -1.58
N GLN A 79 17.49 -1.17 -1.06
CA GLN A 79 16.66 -0.14 -1.70
C GLN A 79 17.33 1.24 -1.72
N ALA A 80 18.03 1.61 -0.64
CA ALA A 80 18.78 2.87 -0.57
C ALA A 80 19.99 2.88 -1.51
N ALA A 81 20.66 1.74 -1.70
CA ALA A 81 21.73 1.59 -2.68
C ALA A 81 21.19 1.73 -4.11
N GLU A 82 20.11 1.02 -4.45
CA GLU A 82 19.46 1.12 -5.77
C GLU A 82 18.95 2.52 -6.09
N ALA A 83 18.44 3.26 -5.10
CA ALA A 83 18.01 4.64 -5.28
C ALA A 83 19.19 5.60 -5.59
N ARG A 84 20.36 5.36 -4.97
CA ARG A 84 21.57 6.16 -5.23
C ARG A 84 22.22 5.84 -6.58
N GLU A 85 22.09 4.61 -7.07
CA GLU A 85 22.61 4.21 -8.39
C GLU A 85 21.73 4.69 -9.55
N ALA A 86 20.46 5.05 -9.27
CA ALA A 86 19.50 5.55 -10.26
C ALA A 86 19.53 7.08 -10.43
N GLU A 87 20.30 7.79 -9.60
CA GLU A 87 20.49 9.25 -9.61
C GLU A 87 21.79 9.63 -10.35
#